data_AF-W4RQG7-F1
#
_entry.id   AF-W4RQG7-F1
#
_cell.length_a   1.000
_cell.length_b   1.000
_cell.length_c   1.000
_cell.angle_alpha   90.00
_cell.angle_beta   90.00
_cell.angle_gamma   90.00
#
_symmetry.space_group_name_H-M   'P 1'
#
loop_
_entity.id
_entity.type
_entity.pdbx_description
1 polymer ?
#
loop_
_entity_poly.entity_id
_entity_poly.type
_entity_poly.pdbx_seq_one_letter_code
_entity_poly.pdbx_strand_id
1 'polypeptide(L)'
;MEGTSVLIDAGMRMHGDEIMPMLGMLDQAEGPECILVTHAHADHIGALPVVHSLYPQVPIYATPPTCDLMRIMMKDSYKIMEMRSRQSHSLPSYTEQQVDSVLNSILHFPASNRLQVGNITITNFRAGHILGASCFCSRAAERAYW
;
A
#
# COMPACT_ATOMS: atom_id res chain seq x y z
N MET A 1 -15.02 17.60 4.79
CA MET A 1 -15.05 17.53 3.32
C MET A 1 -15.85 16.29 2.93
N GLU A 2 -16.77 16.36 1.97
CA GLU A 2 -17.61 15.20 1.55
C GLU A 2 -16.90 14.35 0.48
N GLY A 3 -15.78 13.70 0.82
CA GLY A 3 -15.08 12.81 -0.10
C GLY A 3 -14.32 11.73 0.64
N THR A 4 -14.46 10.48 0.19
CA THR A 4 -13.62 9.37 0.66
C THR A 4 -12.34 9.33 -0.15
N SER A 5 -11.20 9.40 0.54
CA SER A 5 -9.87 9.26 -0.03
C SER A 5 -9.32 7.86 0.22
N VAL A 6 -8.91 7.17 -0.84
CA VAL A 6 -8.31 5.82 -0.76
C VAL A 6 -7.03 5.81 -1.55
N LEU A 7 -5.95 5.36 -0.92
CA LEU A 7 -4.67 5.13 -1.60
C LEU A 7 -4.62 3.69 -2.11
N ILE A 8 -4.31 3.51 -3.39
CA ILE A 8 -4.12 2.20 -4.01
C ILE A 8 -2.63 2.06 -4.30
N ASP A 9 -1.99 1.12 -3.62
CA ASP A 9 -0.56 0.85 -3.68
C ASP A 9 0.34 2.05 -3.28
N ALA A 10 1.58 1.72 -2.95
CA ALA A 10 2.67 2.69 -2.82
C ALA A 10 3.96 2.00 -3.24
N GLY A 11 4.28 2.08 -4.52
CA GLY A 11 5.44 1.44 -5.13
C GLY A 11 6.72 2.24 -5.08
N MET A 12 7.85 1.55 -5.27
CA MET A 12 9.11 2.19 -5.68
C MET A 12 9.45 1.80 -7.11
N ARG A 13 10.05 2.72 -7.88
CA ARG A 13 10.59 2.37 -9.20
C ARG A 13 11.85 1.53 -9.03
N MET A 14 11.98 0.49 -9.85
CA MET A 14 13.18 -0.38 -9.86
C MET A 14 14.36 0.24 -10.61
N HIS A 15 14.11 1.24 -11.46
CA HIS A 15 15.09 1.90 -12.32
C HIS A 15 14.82 3.40 -12.41
N GLY A 16 15.88 4.17 -12.69
CA GLY A 16 15.84 5.62 -12.83
C GLY A 16 16.20 6.36 -11.53
N ASP A 17 16.32 7.68 -11.64
CA ASP A 17 16.79 8.54 -10.54
C ASP A 17 15.69 8.82 -9.50
N GLU A 18 14.42 8.82 -9.92
CA GLU A 18 13.26 9.04 -9.05
C GLU A 18 12.66 7.70 -8.60
N ILE A 19 13.19 7.17 -7.50
CA ILE A 19 12.77 5.87 -6.94
C ILE A 19 11.42 5.96 -6.23
N MET A 20 11.12 7.10 -5.61
CA MET A 20 9.92 7.30 -4.78
C MET A 20 8.76 7.92 -5.58
N PRO A 21 7.50 7.60 -5.24
CA PRO A 21 6.35 8.28 -5.80
C PRO A 21 6.25 9.72 -5.24
N MET A 22 5.48 10.57 -5.91
CA MET A 22 5.23 11.95 -5.47
C MET A 22 4.29 12.00 -4.27
N LEU A 23 4.80 11.69 -3.08
CA LEU A 23 4.01 11.57 -1.86
C LEU A 23 3.37 12.89 -1.39
N GLY A 24 3.89 14.05 -1.81
CA GLY A 24 3.32 15.37 -1.44
C GLY A 24 1.87 15.60 -1.91
N MET A 25 1.35 14.78 -2.82
CA MET A 25 -0.08 14.80 -3.17
C MET A 25 -0.99 14.29 -2.04
N LEU A 26 -0.47 13.49 -1.11
CA LEU A 26 -1.23 12.97 0.03
C LEU A 26 -1.57 14.06 1.05
N ASP A 27 -0.70 15.06 1.20
CA ASP A 27 -0.91 16.21 2.09
C ASP A 27 -2.08 17.08 1.64
N GLN A 28 -2.39 17.10 0.34
CA GLN A 28 -3.52 17.85 -0.21
C GLN A 28 -4.88 17.20 0.11
N ALA A 29 -4.90 15.93 0.49
CA ALA A 29 -6.10 15.13 0.70
C ALA A 29 -6.40 14.86 2.19
N GLU A 30 -5.75 15.55 3.14
CA GLU A 30 -5.80 15.29 4.59
C GLU A 30 -5.36 13.86 4.99
N GLY A 31 -4.75 13.11 4.06
CA GLY A 31 -4.40 11.70 4.22
C GLY A 31 -5.51 10.72 3.77
N PRO A 32 -5.16 9.47 3.40
CA PRO A 32 -6.13 8.47 2.97
C PRO A 32 -6.90 7.86 4.16
N GLU A 33 -8.16 7.47 3.95
CA GLU A 33 -8.98 6.73 4.93
C GLU A 33 -8.57 5.26 5.02
N CYS A 34 -8.06 4.70 3.92
CA CYS A 34 -7.42 3.38 3.89
C CYS A 34 -6.41 3.26 2.76
N ILE A 35 -5.55 2.24 2.86
CA ILE A 35 -4.61 1.85 1.82
C ILE A 35 -5.02 0.46 1.33
N LEU A 36 -5.14 0.28 0.01
CA LEU A 36 -5.39 -1.01 -0.62
C LEU A 36 -4.14 -1.46 -1.35
N VAL A 37 -3.70 -2.70 -1.10
CA VAL A 37 -2.58 -3.31 -1.82
C VAL A 37 -3.12 -4.28 -2.86
N THR A 38 -2.78 -4.06 -4.12
CA THR A 38 -3.22 -4.91 -5.23
C THR A 38 -2.46 -6.23 -5.25
N HIS A 39 -1.14 -6.20 -5.06
CA HIS A 39 -0.28 -7.38 -4.98
C HIS A 39 1.12 -7.05 -4.42
N ALA A 40 1.93 -8.08 -4.18
CA ALA A 40 3.16 -7.97 -3.38
C ALA A 40 4.45 -7.60 -4.16
N HIS A 41 4.36 -7.12 -5.41
CA HIS A 41 5.57 -6.66 -6.11
C HIS A 41 6.07 -5.33 -5.53
N ALA A 42 7.39 -5.12 -5.61
CA ALA A 42 8.05 -3.96 -4.99
C ALA A 42 7.64 -2.61 -5.62
N ASP A 43 7.23 -2.61 -6.89
CA ASP A 43 6.62 -1.48 -7.58
C ASP A 43 5.16 -1.21 -7.17
N HIS A 44 4.61 -1.99 -6.24
CA HIS A 44 3.31 -1.76 -5.60
C HIS A 44 3.41 -1.55 -4.08
N ILE A 45 4.43 -2.12 -3.42
CA ILE A 45 4.55 -2.09 -1.94
C ILE A 45 5.80 -1.36 -1.43
N GLY A 46 6.73 -1.02 -2.32
CA GLY A 46 8.08 -0.57 -1.93
C GLY A 46 8.12 0.72 -1.13
N ALA A 47 7.18 1.64 -1.36
CA ALA A 47 7.10 2.91 -0.66
C ALA A 47 6.16 2.87 0.56
N LEU A 48 5.49 1.74 0.84
CA LEU A 48 4.60 1.60 1.99
C LEU A 48 5.27 1.92 3.35
N PRO A 49 6.54 1.55 3.62
CA PRO A 49 7.19 1.93 4.88
C PRO A 49 7.23 3.44 5.12
N VAL A 50 7.41 4.22 4.05
CA VAL A 50 7.40 5.69 4.11
C VAL A 50 5.98 6.21 4.31
N VAL A 51 5.02 5.74 3.51
CA VAL A 51 3.62 6.14 3.62
C VAL A 51 3.04 5.82 5.00
N HIS A 52 3.28 4.61 5.51
CA HIS A 52 2.79 4.20 6.83
C HIS A 52 3.45 4.98 7.96
N SER A 53 4.69 5.45 7.80
CA SER A 53 5.32 6.34 8.79
C SER A 53 4.66 7.72 8.84
N LEU A 54 4.15 8.21 7.70
CA LEU A 54 3.40 9.47 7.63
C LEU A 54 1.96 9.31 8.16
N TYR A 55 1.35 8.15 7.90
CA TYR A 55 -0.05 7.86 8.26
C TYR A 55 -0.18 6.55 9.06
N PRO A 56 0.36 6.47 10.29
CA PRO A 56 0.49 5.19 11.03
C PRO A 56 -0.84 4.58 11.47
N GLN A 57 -1.91 5.39 11.54
CA GLN A 57 -3.24 4.94 11.95
C GLN A 57 -4.11 4.48 10.77
N VAL A 58 -3.66 4.70 9.53
CA VAL A 58 -4.43 4.36 8.34
C VAL A 58 -4.33 2.85 8.08
N PRO A 59 -5.47 2.13 7.99
CA PRO A 59 -5.47 0.69 7.79
C PRO A 59 -4.98 0.32 6.40
N ILE A 60 -4.12 -0.70 6.32
CA ILE A 60 -3.62 -1.27 5.08
C ILE A 60 -4.32 -2.60 4.85
N TYR A 61 -5.02 -2.76 3.72
CA TYR A 61 -5.72 -3.98 3.36
C TYR A 61 -5.07 -4.68 2.19
N ALA A 62 -4.86 -5.99 2.33
CA ALA A 62 -4.42 -6.87 1.25
C ALA A 62 -5.10 -8.23 1.37
N THR A 63 -5.16 -9.01 0.29
CA THR A 63 -5.65 -10.39 0.41
C THR A 63 -4.70 -11.24 1.26
N PRO A 64 -5.19 -12.28 1.96
CA PRO A 64 -4.32 -13.09 2.82
C PRO A 64 -3.04 -13.61 2.12
N PRO A 65 -3.10 -14.12 0.87
CA PRO A 65 -1.87 -14.53 0.19
C PRO A 65 -0.93 -13.37 -0.15
N THR A 66 -1.48 -12.17 -0.41
CA THR A 66 -0.65 -10.97 -0.62
C THR A 66 0.05 -10.57 0.67
N CYS A 67 -0.62 -10.65 1.83
CA CYS A 67 0.01 -10.39 3.14
C CYS A 67 1.22 -11.29 3.39
N ASP A 68 1.07 -12.60 3.10
CA ASP A 68 2.15 -13.57 3.26
C ASP A 68 3.33 -13.26 2.34
N LEU A 69 3.06 -12.93 1.08
CA LEU A 69 4.09 -12.56 0.12
C LEU A 69 4.78 -11.24 0.50
N MET A 70 4.03 -10.23 0.97
CA MET A 70 4.59 -8.96 1.42
C MET A 70 5.63 -9.17 2.54
N ARG A 71 5.38 -10.09 3.47
CA ARG A 71 6.33 -10.40 4.56
C ARG A 71 7.68 -10.88 4.04
N ILE A 72 7.68 -11.66 2.95
CA ILE A 72 8.90 -12.16 2.32
C ILE A 72 9.54 -11.05 1.48
N MET A 73 8.75 -10.47 0.57
CA MET A 73 9.23 -9.51 -0.44
C MET A 73 9.79 -8.24 0.19
N MET A 74 9.13 -7.67 1.21
CA MET A 74 9.60 -6.44 1.85
C MET A 74 10.87 -6.65 2.66
N LYS A 75 11.01 -7.79 3.36
CA LYS A 75 12.22 -8.11 4.12
C LYS A 75 13.41 -8.35 3.21
N ASP A 76 13.22 -9.07 2.11
CA ASP A 76 14.29 -9.30 1.14
C ASP A 76 14.70 -7.99 0.44
N SER A 77 13.72 -7.19 0.01
CA SER A 77 13.97 -5.87 -0.61
C SER A 77 14.75 -4.95 0.32
N TYR A 78 14.42 -4.92 1.62
CA TYR A 78 15.16 -4.14 2.60
C TYR A 78 16.61 -4.60 2.75
N LYS A 79 16.89 -5.91 2.82
CA LYS A 79 18.26 -6.43 2.89
C LYS A 79 19.10 -6.01 1.69
N ILE A 80 18.52 -6.08 0.49
CA ILE A 80 19.19 -5.64 -0.75
C ILE A 80 19.44 -4.13 -0.70
N MET A 81 18.44 -3.34 -0.28
CA MET A 81 18.57 -1.88 -0.16
C MET A 81 19.66 -1.50 0.83
N GLU A 82 19.67 -2.10 2.03
CA GLU A 82 20.69 -1.86 3.05
C GLU A 82 22.09 -2.20 2.55
N MET A 83 22.25 -3.34 1.88
CA MET A 83 23.53 -3.75 1.29
C MET A 83 24.02 -2.72 0.26
N ARG A 84 23.14 -2.27 -0.65
CA ARG A 84 23.46 -1.27 -1.66
C ARG A 84 23.82 0.07 -1.03
N SER A 85 23.04 0.54 -0.07
CA SER A 85 23.29 1.79 0.66
C SER A 85 24.65 1.78 1.35
N ARG A 86 25.05 0.65 1.97
CA ARG A 86 26.39 0.50 2.54
C ARG A 86 27.50 0.59 1.48
N GLN A 87 27.31 -0.03 0.31
CA GLN A 87 28.28 0.04 -0.79
C GLN A 87 28.42 1.45 -1.37
N SER A 88 27.30 2.16 -1.53
CA SER A 88 27.27 3.53 -2.06
C SER A 88 27.50 4.61 -1.03
N HIS A 89 27.77 4.27 0.23
CA HIS A 89 27.91 5.21 1.36
C HIS A 89 26.71 6.17 1.47
N SER A 90 25.51 5.66 1.20
CA SER A 90 24.24 6.39 1.32
C SER A 90 23.38 5.78 2.42
N LEU A 91 22.28 6.46 2.76
CA LEU A 91 21.28 5.93 3.68
C LEU A 91 20.21 5.15 2.90
N PRO A 92 19.66 4.06 3.47
CA PRO A 92 18.49 3.41 2.90
C PRO A 92 17.27 4.35 2.98
N SER A 93 16.30 4.17 2.08
CA SER A 93 15.11 5.01 2.01
C SER A 93 14.20 4.89 3.24
N TYR A 94 14.30 3.78 3.97
CA TYR A 94 13.58 3.51 5.22
C TYR A 94 14.35 2.46 6.03
N THR A 95 13.99 2.29 7.30
CA THR A 95 14.61 1.34 8.23
C THR A 95 13.88 -0.01 8.26
N GLU A 96 14.54 -1.04 8.81
CA GLU A 96 13.91 -2.34 9.05
C GLU A 96 12.69 -2.22 9.97
N GLN A 97 12.76 -1.35 10.98
CA GLN A 97 11.65 -1.11 11.91
C GLN A 97 10.42 -0.56 11.19
N GLN A 98 10.60 0.31 10.19
CA GLN A 98 9.49 0.81 9.37
C GLN A 98 8.86 -0.31 8.52
N VAL A 99 9.67 -1.25 8.03
CA VAL A 99 9.17 -2.45 7.34
C VAL A 99 8.34 -3.32 8.28
N ASP A 100 8.87 -3.65 9.45
CA ASP A 100 8.15 -4.46 10.43
C ASP A 100 6.87 -3.76 10.92
N SER A 101 6.86 -2.43 11.05
CA SER A 101 5.65 -1.66 11.38
C SER A 101 4.54 -1.86 10.36
N VAL A 102 4.86 -1.80 9.06
CA VAL A 102 3.90 -2.10 7.99
C VAL A 102 3.41 -3.55 8.11
N LEU A 103 4.32 -4.51 8.23
CA LEU A 103 3.97 -5.94 8.27
C LEU A 103 3.11 -6.34 9.47
N ASN A 104 3.13 -5.54 10.54
CA ASN A 104 2.31 -5.72 11.74
C ASN A 104 0.97 -4.97 11.68
N SER A 105 0.83 -3.99 10.78
CA SER A 105 -0.40 -3.18 10.63
C SER A 105 -1.31 -3.64 9.48
N ILE A 106 -0.82 -4.51 8.59
CA ILE A 106 -1.63 -5.05 7.48
C ILE A 106 -2.80 -5.88 8.01
N LEU A 107 -3.99 -5.56 7.50
CA LEU A 107 -5.23 -6.27 7.71
C LEU A 107 -5.58 -7.12 6.50
N HIS A 108 -6.17 -8.28 6.74
CA HIS A 108 -6.73 -9.09 5.66
C HIS A 108 -7.95 -8.38 5.07
N PHE A 109 -8.01 -8.31 3.74
CA PHE A 109 -9.21 -7.86 3.04
C PHE A 109 -10.38 -8.80 3.41
N PRO A 110 -11.60 -8.27 3.67
CA PRO A 110 -12.73 -9.07 4.10
C PRO A 110 -13.03 -10.27 3.20
N ALA A 111 -13.32 -11.42 3.81
CA ALA A 111 -13.68 -12.65 3.08
C ALA A 111 -14.98 -12.51 2.25
N SER A 112 -15.81 -11.52 2.58
CA SER A 112 -16.99 -11.12 1.79
C SER A 112 -16.63 -10.52 0.42
N ASN A 113 -15.34 -10.25 0.17
CA ASN A 113 -14.84 -9.45 -0.95
C ASN A 113 -15.44 -8.05 -1.04
N ARG A 114 -15.98 -7.50 0.05
CA ARG A 114 -16.53 -6.15 0.11
C ARG A 114 -16.05 -5.42 1.36
N LEU A 115 -15.60 -4.18 1.18
CA LEU A 115 -15.15 -3.27 2.24
C LEU A 115 -15.85 -1.93 2.07
N GLN A 116 -16.46 -1.42 3.14
CA GLN A 116 -17.03 -0.07 3.16
C GLN A 116 -15.99 0.92 3.69
N VAL A 117 -15.74 2.00 2.96
CA VAL A 117 -14.83 3.08 3.35
C VAL A 117 -15.56 4.39 3.09
N GLY A 118 -15.83 5.15 4.15
CA GLY A 118 -16.70 6.33 4.11
C GLY A 118 -17.95 6.12 3.25
N ASN A 119 -18.06 6.84 2.13
CA ASN A 119 -19.22 6.81 1.24
C ASN A 119 -19.09 5.87 0.02
N ILE A 120 -18.01 5.08 -0.08
CA ILE A 120 -17.80 4.11 -1.16
C ILE A 120 -17.76 2.67 -0.64
N THR A 121 -18.23 1.75 -1.48
CA THR A 121 -18.00 0.32 -1.30
C THR A 121 -16.92 -0.14 -2.28
N ILE A 122 -15.88 -0.76 -1.76
CA ILE A 122 -14.83 -1.42 -2.54
C ILE A 122 -15.15 -2.91 -2.64
N THR A 123 -15.14 -3.45 -3.86
CA THR A 123 -15.29 -4.88 -4.13
C THR A 123 -13.99 -5.43 -4.71
N ASN A 124 -13.51 -6.54 -4.14
CA ASN A 124 -12.30 -7.21 -4.60
C ASN A 124 -12.61 -8.31 -5.63
N PHE A 125 -11.81 -8.36 -6.69
CA PHE A 125 -11.81 -9.42 -7.70
C PHE A 125 -10.40 -9.99 -7.88
N ARG A 126 -10.31 -11.27 -8.23
CA ARG A 126 -9.02 -11.89 -8.55
C ARG A 126 -8.48 -11.29 -9.86
N ALA A 127 -7.25 -10.79 -9.83
CA ALA A 127 -6.60 -10.21 -11.02
C ALA A 127 -5.87 -11.25 -11.89
N GLY A 128 -5.50 -12.41 -11.33
CA GLY A 128 -4.84 -13.49 -12.08
C GLY A 128 -3.36 -13.25 -12.45
N HIS A 129 -2.73 -12.21 -11.90
CA HIS A 129 -1.32 -11.87 -12.18
C HIS A 129 -0.32 -12.69 -11.35
N ILE A 130 -0.42 -12.62 -10.02
CA ILE A 130 0.31 -13.47 -9.06
C ILE A 130 -0.67 -13.99 -7.99
N LEU A 131 -0.21 -14.90 -7.13
CA LEU A 131 -1.01 -15.39 -6.01
C LEU A 131 -1.47 -14.22 -5.12
N GLY A 132 -2.77 -14.11 -4.91
CA GLY A 132 -3.38 -13.03 -4.09
C GLY A 132 -3.67 -11.73 -4.85
N ALA A 133 -3.21 -11.58 -6.09
CA ALA A 133 -3.38 -10.35 -6.85
C ALA A 133 -4.86 -9.95 -7.02
N SER A 134 -5.13 -8.67 -6.81
CA SER A 134 -6.46 -8.10 -6.64
C SER A 134 -6.72 -6.95 -7.60
N CYS A 135 -7.95 -6.88 -8.11
CA CYS A 135 -8.51 -5.75 -8.81
C CYS A 135 -9.66 -5.19 -7.98
N PHE A 136 -9.64 -3.90 -7.70
CA PHE A 136 -10.64 -3.24 -6.85
C PHE A 136 -11.63 -2.44 -7.69
N CYS A 137 -12.92 -2.68 -7.48
CA CYS A 137 -14.00 -1.86 -8.03
C CYS A 137 -14.60 -1.02 -6.91
N SER A 138 -14.54 0.30 -7.02
CA SER A 138 -15.20 1.23 -6.10
C SER A 138 -16.57 1.65 -6.67
N ARG A 139 -17.57 1.73 -5.79
CA ARG A 139 -18.89 2.29 -6.09
C ARG A 139 -19.27 3.28 -5.00
N ALA A 140 -19.54 4.53 -5.37
CA ALA A 140 -20.13 5.49 -4.45
C ALA A 140 -21.62 5.17 -4.24
N ALA A 141 -22.14 5.46 -3.05
CA ALA A 141 -23.59 5.46 -2.84
C ALA A 141 -24.23 6.47 -3.81
N GLU A 142 -25.28 6.07 -4.53
CA GLU A 142 -26.04 7.00 -5.36
C GLU A 142 -26.61 8.10 -4.45
N ARG A 143 -26.31 9.36 -4.77
CA ARG A 143 -27.01 10.49 -4.15
C ARG A 143 -28.47 10.40 -4.58
N ALA A 144 -29.35 10.04 -3.64
CA ALA A 144 -30.78 10.14 -3.86
C ALA A 144 -31.12 11.63 -3.99
N TYR A 145 -31.34 12.09 -5.22
CA TYR A 145 -31.94 13.40 -5.50
C TYR A 145 -33.45 13.25 -5.32
N TRP A 146 -33.95 13.55 -4.12
CA TRP A 146 -35.37 13.80 -3.87
C TRP A 146 -35.52 15.20 -3.28
#